data_AF-A0A9Q4XGX3-F1
#
_entry.id   AF-A0A9Q4XGX3-F1
#
_cell.length_a   1.000
_cell.length_b   1.000
_cell.length_c   1.000
_cell.angle_alpha   90.00
_cell.angle_beta   90.00
_cell.angle_gamma   90.00
#
_symmetry.space_group_name_H-M   'P 1'
#
loop_
_entity.id
_entity.type
_entity.pdbx_description
1 polymer ?
#
loop_
_entity_poly.entity_id
_entity_poly.type
_entity_poly.pdbx_seq_one_letter_code
_entity_poly.pdbx_strand_id
1 'polypeptide(L)'
;AKNFDIPQCNAINIVSYILSDVKEIECETKSVPNQLEGRGCQCQRMIKVSHIDPALYARLKGHTQSKSRLSAPEKLAAMIPHGLNHQQKWQWMLSKSQRR
;
A
#
# COMPACT_ATOMS: atom_id res chain seq x y z
N ALA A 1 -11.90 6.55 -0.45
CA ALA A 1 -12.80 5.55 0.18
C ALA A 1 -14.08 5.39 -0.62
N LYS A 2 -15.00 6.37 -0.62
CA LYS A 2 -16.32 6.28 -1.30
C LYS A 2 -16.24 5.89 -2.79
N ASN A 3 -15.29 6.46 -3.53
CA ASN A 3 -15.14 6.18 -4.97
C ASN A 3 -14.54 4.80 -5.29
N PHE A 4 -14.03 4.09 -4.30
CA PHE A 4 -13.32 2.81 -4.48
C PHE A 4 -13.96 1.67 -3.67
N ASP A 5 -15.09 1.92 -3.00
CA ASP A 5 -15.75 0.98 -2.10
C ASP A 5 -14.81 0.35 -1.05
N ILE A 6 -13.86 1.15 -0.55
CA ILE A 6 -12.88 0.71 0.47
C ILE A 6 -13.28 1.27 1.83
N PRO A 7 -13.31 0.45 2.91
CA PRO A 7 -13.49 0.93 4.27
C PRO A 7 -12.48 2.04 4.62
N GLN A 8 -12.92 3.07 5.33
CA GLN A 8 -12.10 4.27 5.59
C GLN A 8 -10.76 3.92 6.27
N CYS A 9 -10.75 3.01 7.23
CA CYS A 9 -9.53 2.54 7.90
C CYS A 9 -8.54 1.87 6.93
N ASN A 10 -9.04 1.05 6.01
CA ASN A 10 -8.23 0.38 5.00
C ASN A 10 -7.70 1.37 3.97
N ALA A 11 -8.51 2.34 3.55
CA ALA A 11 -8.11 3.38 2.61
C ALA A 11 -6.93 4.20 3.17
N ILE A 12 -6.96 4.55 4.45
CA ILE A 12 -5.86 5.27 5.10
C ILE A 12 -4.59 4.42 5.09
N ASN A 13 -4.67 3.14 5.47
CA ASN A 13 -3.51 2.26 5.47
C ASN A 13 -2.89 2.13 4.08
N ILE A 14 -3.71 1.91 3.06
CA ILE A 14 -3.27 1.82 1.66
C ILE A 14 -2.55 3.10 1.24
N VAL A 15 -3.14 4.27 1.52
CA VAL A 15 -2.52 5.56 1.18
C VAL A 15 -1.20 5.75 1.94
N SER A 16 -1.11 5.39 3.22
CA SER A 16 0.14 5.46 3.99
C SER A 16 1.25 4.61 3.37
N TYR A 17 0.94 3.39 2.93
CA TYR A 17 1.93 2.54 2.25
C TYR A 17 2.37 3.14 0.92
N ILE A 18 1.43 3.62 0.10
CA ILE A 18 1.75 4.25 -1.18
C ILE A 18 2.65 5.48 -0.96
N LEU A 19 2.29 6.35 -0.03
CA LEU A 19 3.05 7.58 0.24
C LEU A 19 4.42 7.30 0.87
N SER A 20 4.63 6.15 1.51
CA SER A 20 5.95 5.77 2.02
C SER A 20 6.95 5.46 0.89
N ASP A 21 6.45 5.06 -0.28
CA ASP A 21 7.27 4.73 -1.45
C ASP A 21 7.43 5.91 -2.44
N VAL A 22 6.67 6.99 -2.27
CA VAL A 22 6.69 8.18 -3.14
C VAL A 22 7.59 9.26 -2.53
N LYS A 23 8.63 9.67 -3.26
CA LYS A 23 9.60 10.68 -2.77
C LYS A 23 9.15 12.12 -3.04
N GLU A 24 8.25 12.28 -4.00
CA GLU A 24 7.74 13.57 -4.49
C GLU A 24 6.64 14.16 -3.59
N ILE A 25 6.15 13.38 -2.61
CA ILE A 25 5.11 13.80 -1.67
C ILE A 25 5.67 13.63 -0.26
N GLU A 26 5.91 14.74 0.42
CA GLU A 26 6.31 14.73 1.81
C GLU A 26 5.06 14.67 2.68
N CYS A 27 5.06 13.73 3.64
CA CYS A 27 3.95 13.58 4.56
C CYS A 27 4.39 13.12 5.94
N GLU A 28 3.62 13.53 6.94
CA GLU A 28 3.74 13.08 8.32
C GLU A 28 2.61 12.11 8.63
N THR A 29 2.93 11.00 9.29
CA THR A 29 1.94 10.04 9.79
C THR A 29 1.91 10.05 11.31
N LYS A 30 0.73 10.17 11.90
CA LYS A 30 0.51 10.06 13.35
C LYS A 30 -0.53 9.00 13.64
N SER A 31 -0.32 8.23 14.71
CA SER A 31 -1.31 7.26 15.18
C SER A 31 -1.95 7.81 16.45
N VAL A 32 -3.27 8.01 16.42
CA VAL A 32 -4.04 8.56 17.53
C VAL A 32 -4.97 7.47 18.06
N PRO A 33 -4.99 7.20 19.38
CA PRO A 33 -5.95 6.28 19.96
C PRO A 33 -7.38 6.77 19.66
N ASN A 34 -8.20 5.89 19.12
CA ASN A 34 -9.61 6.12 18.92
C ASN A 34 -10.35 5.51 20.13
N GLN A 35 -10.80 6.35 21.05
CA GLN A 35 -11.63 5.90 22.16
C GLN A 35 -13.04 5.63 21.63
N LEU A 36 -13.24 4.42 21.10
CA LEU A 36 -14.57 3.90 20.78
C LEU A 36 -14.96 2.94 21.90
N GLU A 37 -15.98 3.28 22.68
CA GLU A 37 -16.50 2.40 23.72
C GLU A 37 -16.86 1.02 23.14
N GLY A 38 -16.48 -0.05 23.84
CA GLY A 38 -16.83 -1.43 23.48
C GLY A 38 -16.03 -2.07 22.34
N ARG A 39 -15.06 -1.36 21.73
CA ARG A 39 -14.06 -1.96 20.84
C ARG A 39 -12.70 -1.80 21.51
N GLY A 40 -11.92 -2.87 21.65
CA GLY A 40 -10.57 -2.82 22.23
C GLY A 40 -9.68 -1.76 21.56
N CYS A 41 -8.46 -1.52 22.04
CA CYS A 41 -7.60 -0.42 21.57
C CYS A 41 -7.55 -0.32 20.03
N GLN A 42 -8.31 0.63 19.47
CA GLN A 42 -8.29 0.96 18.04
C GLN A 42 -7.51 2.26 17.89
N CYS A 43 -6.51 2.27 17.00
CA CYS A 43 -5.78 3.48 16.66
C CYS A 43 -6.26 3.99 15.30
N GLN A 44 -6.57 5.27 15.19
CA GLN A 44 -6.74 5.95 13.92
C GLN A 44 -5.39 6.45 13.43
N ARG A 45 -5.00 6.03 12.23
CA ARG A 45 -3.84 6.61 11.54
C ARG A 45 -4.28 7.90 10.85
N MET A 46 -3.53 8.96 11.05
CA MET A 46 -3.71 10.27 10.41
C MET A 46 -2.52 10.54 9.51
N ILE A 47 -2.79 11.07 8.32
CA ILE A 47 -1.77 11.46 7.34
C ILE A 47 -1.94 12.95 7.10
N LYS A 48 -0.85 13.70 7.25
CA LYS A 48 -0.78 15.11 6.91
C LYS A 48 0.24 15.28 5.79
N VAL A 49 -0.19 15.77 4.64
CA VAL A 49 0.71 16.12 3.55
C VAL A 49 1.34 17.48 3.86
N SER A 50 2.66 17.55 3.90
CA SER A 50 3.42 18.79 4.15
C SER A 50 3.77 19.49 2.85
N HIS A 51 4.22 18.74 1.85
CA HIS A 51 4.68 19.28 0.58
C HIS A 51 4.45 18.29 -0.57
N ILE A 52 4.16 18.82 -1.76
CA ILE A 52 4.02 18.06 -3.00
C ILE A 52 4.91 18.74 -4.04
N ASP A 53 5.88 18.01 -4.58
CA ASP A 53 6.79 18.51 -5.60
C ASP A 53 6.01 19.02 -6.84
N PRO A 54 6.19 20.29 -7.26
CA PRO A 54 5.60 20.85 -8.47
C PRO A 54 5.84 20.02 -9.74
N ALA A 55 6.97 19.30 -9.84
CA ALA A 55 7.29 18.44 -10.96
C ALA A 55 6.30 17.28 -11.13
N LEU A 56 5.65 16.85 -10.05
CA LEU A 56 4.60 15.83 -10.07
C LEU A 56 3.40 16.28 -10.92
N TYR A 57 3.01 17.56 -10.83
CA TYR A 57 1.90 18.11 -11.61
C TYR A 57 2.23 18.21 -13.10
N ALA A 58 3.49 18.49 -13.46
CA ALA A 58 3.95 18.48 -14.85
C ALA A 58 3.87 17.06 -15.44
N ARG A 59 4.29 16.04 -14.69
CA ARG A 59 4.17 14.63 -15.08
C ARG A 59 2.72 14.18 -15.23
N LEU A 60 1.84 14.57 -14.31
CA LEU A 60 0.40 14.27 -14.39
C LEU A 60 -0.23 14.81 -15.68
N LYS A 61 0.15 16.03 -16.09
CA LYS A 61 -0.29 16.62 -17.36
C LYS A 61 0.25 15.89 -18.59
N GLY A 62 1.48 15.36 -18.52
CA GLY A 62 2.06 14.58 -19.62
C GLY A 62 1.52 13.15 -19.72
N HIS A 63 1.09 12.54 -18.61
CA HIS A 63 0.63 11.16 -18.56
C HIS A 63 -0.71 10.93 -19.29
N THR A 64 -1.56 11.96 -19.41
CA THR A 64 -2.81 11.86 -20.20
C THR A 64 -2.56 11.69 -21.70
N GLN A 65 -1.35 12.02 -22.19
CA GLN A 65 -0.99 11.93 -23.60
C GLN A 65 -0.30 10.60 -23.98
N SER A 66 0.22 9.85 -23.00
CA SER A 66 0.93 8.58 -23.24
C SER A 66 0.12 7.39 -22.73
N LYS A 67 -0.95 7.02 -23.44
CA LYS A 67 -1.44 5.63 -23.42
C LYS A 67 -0.51 4.77 -24.28
N SER A 68 0.76 4.66 -23.92
CA SER A 68 1.66 3.67 -24.52
C SER A 68 1.89 2.54 -23.51
N ARG A 69 1.66 1.33 -24.00
CA ARG A 69 1.68 0.05 -23.28
C ARG A 69 2.99 -0.12 -22.52
N LEU A 70 3.00 0.09 -21.21
CA LEU A 70 4.08 -0.37 -20.36
C LEU A 70 3.74 -1.79 -19.90
N SER A 71 4.46 -2.76 -20.46
CA SER A 71 4.51 -4.15 -20.01
C SER A 71 4.77 -4.20 -18.50
N ALA A 72 3.99 -5.00 -17.79
CA ALA A 72 4.17 -5.22 -16.36
C ALA A 72 5.62 -5.66 -16.06
N PRO A 73 6.22 -5.20 -14.96
CA PRO A 73 7.52 -5.71 -14.54
C PRO A 73 7.38 -7.19 -14.20
N GLU A 74 8.31 -8.02 -14.68
CA GLU A 74 8.51 -9.41 -14.25
C GLU A 74 8.79 -9.43 -12.74
N LYS A 75 7.72 -9.50 -11.94
CA LYS A 75 7.83 -9.94 -10.57
C LYS A 75 8.01 -11.45 -10.63
N LEU A 76 9.24 -11.90 -10.45
CA LEU A 76 9.58 -13.26 -10.04
C LEU A 76 8.96 -13.52 -8.65
N ALA A 77 7.64 -13.66 -8.59
CA ALA A 77 6.98 -14.30 -7.47
C ALA A 77 7.32 -15.79 -7.63
N ALA A 78 8.18 -16.32 -6.77
CA ALA A 78 8.37 -17.75 -6.65
C ALA A 78 6.97 -18.39 -6.55
N MET A 79 6.54 -19.13 -7.58
CA MET A 79 5.23 -19.75 -7.60
C MET A 79 5.15 -20.75 -6.46
N ILE A 80 4.10 -20.64 -5.63
CA ILE A 80 3.81 -21.63 -4.59
C ILE A 80 3.57 -22.98 -5.27
N PRO A 81 4.30 -24.05 -4.92
CA PRO A 81 4.11 -25.36 -5.52
C PRO A 81 2.66 -25.83 -5.42
N HIS A 82 2.11 -26.32 -6.54
CA HIS A 82 0.78 -26.91 -6.55
C HIS A 82 0.79 -28.25 -5.81
N GLY A 83 -0.26 -28.51 -5.01
CA GLY A 83 -0.42 -29.77 -4.24
C GLY A 83 -0.14 -29.68 -2.73
N LEU A 84 0.32 -28.54 -2.21
CA LEU A 84 0.53 -28.35 -0.77
C LEU A 84 -0.81 -28.16 -0.03
N ASN A 85 -0.96 -28.81 1.12
CA ASN A 85 -2.07 -28.55 2.03
C ASN A 85 -1.94 -27.16 2.69
N HIS A 86 -2.98 -26.72 3.40
CA HIS A 86 -3.02 -25.39 4.00
C HIS A 86 -1.84 -25.13 4.96
N GLN A 87 -1.51 -26.08 5.85
CA GLN A 87 -0.43 -25.94 6.83
C GLN A 87 0.95 -25.92 6.16
N GLN A 88 1.14 -26.70 5.11
CA GLN A 88 2.39 -26.76 4.36
C GLN A 88 2.63 -25.49 3.54
N LYS A 89 1.57 -24.88 3.00
CA LYS A 89 1.65 -23.54 2.37
C LYS A 89 2.12 -22.48 3.37
N TRP A 90 1.59 -22.50 4.60
CA TRP A 90 2.04 -21.60 5.66
C TRP A 90 3.52 -21.81 6.02
N GLN A 91 3.97 -23.06 6.17
CA GLN A 91 5.38 -23.35 6.43
C GLN A 91 6.30 -22.90 5.28
N TRP A 92 5.86 -23.08 4.03
CA TRP A 92 6.61 -22.66 2.86
C TRP A 92 6.79 -21.14 2.78
N MET A 93 5.71 -20.38 2.99
CA MET A 93 5.78 -18.90 3.04
C MET A 93 6.66 -18.38 4.17
N LEU A 94 6.75 -19.10 5.29
CA LEU A 94 7.56 -18.71 6.44
C LEU A 94 9.02 -19.21 6.35
N SER A 95 9.35 -20.04 5.35
CA SER A 95 10.70 -20.59 5.21
C SER A 95 11.73 -19.49 4.91
N LYS A 96 12.94 -19.62 5.47
CA LYS A 96 14.01 -18.61 5.32
C LYS A 96 14.51 -18.47 3.87
N SER A 97 14.31 -19.48 3.04
CA SER A 97 14.70 -19.53 1.62
C SER A 97 13.93 -18.55 0.73
N GLN A 98 12.79 -18.02 1.19
CA GLN A 98 11.98 -17.04 0.43
C GLN A 98 12.10 -15.59 0.90
N ARG A 99 12.80 -15.36 2.00
CA ARG A 99 12.93 -14.03 2.62
C ARG A 99 14.19 -13.27 2.18
N ARG A 100 14.81 -13.66 1.07
CA ARG A 100 15.95 -12.96 0.46
C ARG A 100 15.54 -12.36 -0.87
#